data_AF-A0A317ZFU5-F1
#
_entry.id   AF-A0A317ZFU5-F1
#
_cell.length_a   1.000
_cell.length_b   1.000
_cell.length_c   1.000
_cell.angle_alpha   90.00
_cell.angle_beta   90.00
_cell.angle_gamma   90.00
#
_symmetry.space_group_name_H-M   'P 1'
#
loop_
_entity.id
_entity.type
_entity.pdbx_description
1 polymer ?
#
loop_
_entity_poly.entity_id
_entity_poly.type
_entity_poly.pdbx_seq_one_letter_code
_entity_poly.pdbx_strand_id
1 'polypeptide(L)'
;DKDSIRQTVKDMYARYMDLGKKEKDVLTVLEIMNEMAHRGYRMQPVNLEKSQAYEFIIEGDTLIPPFVAVPGLGENVAKRIVEAREEGPFLSKEDLNKKAGVSQKIIEYLDSLGSLPNMPDKAQLSIFDM
;
A
#
# COMPACT_ATOMS: atom_id res chain seq x y z
N ASP A 1 -1.44 4.58 -14.82
CA ASP A 1 -2.48 5.62 -15.04
C ASP A 1 -3.71 4.97 -15.71
N LYS A 2 -4.79 5.73 -15.98
CA LYS A 2 -6.05 5.18 -16.52
C LYS A 2 -5.88 4.45 -17.86
N ASP A 3 -4.96 4.92 -18.71
CA ASP A 3 -4.75 4.34 -20.03
C ASP A 3 -3.99 3.02 -19.92
N SER A 4 -3.04 2.93 -19.00
CA SER A 4 -2.36 1.66 -18.70
C SER A 4 -3.32 0.63 -18.12
N ILE A 5 -4.21 1.00 -17.18
CA ILE A 5 -5.20 0.05 -16.64
C ILE A 5 -6.10 -0.47 -17.76
N ARG A 6 -6.61 0.42 -18.62
CA ARG A 6 -7.44 0.05 -19.77
C ARG A 6 -6.72 -0.91 -20.72
N GLN A 7 -5.44 -0.66 -21.00
CA GLN A 7 -4.66 -1.51 -21.87
C GLN A 7 -4.47 -2.90 -21.26
N THR A 8 -4.10 -2.99 -19.98
CA THR A 8 -3.96 -4.28 -19.28
C THR A 8 -5.26 -5.08 -19.29
N VAL A 9 -6.41 -4.44 -19.04
CA VAL A 9 -7.72 -5.10 -19.10
C VAL A 9 -7.98 -5.67 -20.51
N LYS A 10 -7.71 -4.89 -21.57
CA LYS A 10 -7.85 -5.37 -22.95
C LYS A 10 -6.95 -6.56 -23.24
N ASP A 11 -5.69 -6.51 -22.82
CA ASP A 11 -4.71 -7.57 -23.06
C ASP A 11 -5.12 -8.86 -22.34
N MET A 12 -5.62 -8.76 -21.09
CA MET A 12 -6.13 -9.89 -20.34
C MET A 12 -7.38 -10.50 -20.99
N TYR A 13 -8.28 -9.68 -21.54
CA TYR A 13 -9.42 -10.18 -22.30
C TYR A 13 -9.02 -10.90 -23.59
N ALA A 14 -8.00 -10.41 -24.30
CA ALA A 14 -7.51 -11.04 -25.53
C ALA A 14 -6.99 -12.47 -25.29
N ARG A 15 -6.47 -12.75 -24.09
CA ARG A 15 -6.00 -14.08 -23.66
C ARG A 15 -6.89 -14.72 -22.57
N TYR A 16 -8.17 -14.34 -22.50
CA TYR A 16 -9.06 -14.72 -21.39
C TYR A 16 -9.13 -16.24 -21.13
N MET A 17 -9.11 -17.03 -22.20
CA MET A 17 -9.15 -18.50 -22.12
C MET A 17 -7.88 -19.10 -21.51
N ASP A 18 -6.76 -18.39 -21.61
CA ASP A 18 -5.45 -18.81 -21.09
C ASP A 18 -5.23 -18.34 -19.65
N LEU A 19 -6.08 -17.47 -19.12
CA LEU A 19 -5.96 -16.95 -17.75
C LEU A 19 -6.24 -18.03 -16.71
N GLY A 20 -5.31 -18.18 -15.76
CA GLY A 20 -5.53 -18.95 -14.54
C GLY A 20 -6.54 -18.29 -13.59
N LYS A 21 -6.99 -19.03 -12.57
CA LYS A 21 -7.97 -18.52 -11.59
C LYS A 21 -7.55 -17.18 -10.96
N LYS A 22 -6.30 -17.09 -10.47
CA LYS A 22 -5.78 -15.87 -9.84
C LYS A 22 -5.75 -14.68 -10.80
N GLU A 23 -5.44 -14.91 -12.07
CA GLU A 23 -5.44 -13.84 -13.08
C GLU A 23 -6.87 -13.37 -13.38
N LYS A 24 -7.86 -14.27 -13.39
CA LYS A 24 -9.28 -13.88 -13.53
C LYS A 24 -9.79 -13.09 -12.32
N ASP A 25 -9.36 -13.47 -11.12
CA ASP A 25 -9.64 -12.72 -9.90
C ASP A 25 -9.03 -11.29 -10.00
N VAL A 26 -7.79 -11.17 -10.50
CA VAL A 26 -7.13 -9.88 -10.78
C VAL A 26 -7.86 -9.07 -11.85
N LEU A 27 -8.30 -9.71 -12.94
CA LEU A 27 -9.04 -9.04 -14.02
C LEU A 27 -10.30 -8.36 -13.47
N THR A 28 -11.06 -9.06 -12.62
CA THR A 28 -12.27 -8.51 -11.98
C THR A 28 -11.95 -7.24 -11.19
N VAL A 29 -10.85 -7.22 -10.43
CA VAL A 29 -10.41 -6.03 -9.69
C VAL A 29 -9.98 -4.91 -10.64
N LEU A 30 -9.25 -5.23 -11.71
CA LEU A 30 -8.80 -4.25 -12.70
C LEU A 30 -9.97 -3.60 -13.45
N GLU A 31 -11.08 -4.29 -13.65
CA GLU A 31 -12.28 -3.71 -14.25
C GLU A 31 -12.89 -2.63 -13.36
N ILE A 32 -12.97 -2.89 -12.05
CA ILE A 32 -13.43 -1.90 -11.06
C ILE A 32 -12.45 -0.72 -11.02
N MET A 33 -11.15 -0.98 -11.01
CA MET A 33 -10.12 0.08 -11.04
C MET A 33 -10.18 0.89 -12.33
N ASN A 34 -10.47 0.26 -13.47
CA ASN A 34 -10.65 0.94 -14.76
C ASN A 34 -11.86 1.86 -14.72
N GLU A 35 -13.00 1.39 -14.19
CA GLU A 35 -14.20 2.21 -14.01
C GLU A 35 -13.93 3.41 -13.09
N MET A 36 -13.34 3.15 -11.92
CA MET A 36 -12.95 4.16 -10.94
C MET A 36 -12.10 5.27 -11.58
N ALA A 37 -11.07 4.89 -12.35
CA ALA A 37 -10.18 5.82 -13.03
C ALA A 37 -10.88 6.66 -14.12
N HIS A 38 -11.85 6.09 -14.85
CA HIS A 38 -12.61 6.81 -15.86
C HIS A 38 -13.66 7.76 -15.25
N ARG A 39 -14.11 7.49 -14.02
CA ARG A 39 -14.99 8.38 -13.23
C ARG A 39 -14.23 9.52 -12.54
N GLY A 40 -12.90 9.58 -12.68
CA GLY A 40 -12.07 10.64 -12.11
C GLY A 40 -11.50 10.33 -10.72
N TYR A 41 -11.73 9.12 -10.21
CA TYR A 41 -11.18 8.70 -8.92
C TYR A 41 -9.80 8.06 -9.06
N ARG A 42 -8.98 8.11 -7.99
CA ARG A 42 -7.59 7.63 -8.02
C ARG A 42 -7.25 6.80 -6.78
N MET A 43 -6.30 5.87 -6.90
CA MET A 43 -5.73 5.16 -5.76
C MET A 43 -4.45 5.87 -5.30
N GLN A 44 -4.31 6.09 -3.99
CA GLN A 44 -3.06 6.52 -3.38
C GLN A 44 -2.17 5.31 -3.04
N PRO A 45 -0.86 5.47 -2.83
CA PRO A 45 -0.08 4.44 -2.14
C PRO A 45 -0.61 4.24 -0.71
N VAL A 46 -0.25 3.12 -0.09
CA VAL A 46 -0.45 2.98 1.36
C VAL A 46 0.28 4.11 2.09
N ASN A 47 -0.29 4.58 3.19
CA ASN A 47 0.21 5.72 3.94
C ASN A 47 0.31 5.33 5.42
N LEU A 48 1.49 5.48 6.03
CA LEU A 48 1.72 5.08 7.42
C LEU A 48 0.77 5.75 8.42
N GLU A 49 0.49 7.03 8.21
CA GLU A 49 -0.34 7.82 9.12
C GLU A 49 -1.83 7.59 8.90
N LYS A 50 -2.23 7.31 7.66
CA LYS A 50 -3.65 7.24 7.27
C LYS A 50 -4.16 5.81 7.13
N SER A 51 -3.51 4.96 6.33
CA SER A 51 -4.02 3.62 5.96
C SER A 51 -4.52 2.83 7.16
N GLN A 52 -5.68 2.19 7.04
CA GLN A 52 -6.13 1.25 8.07
C GLN A 52 -5.56 -0.14 7.82
N ALA A 53 -5.72 -1.03 8.81
CA ALA A 53 -5.29 -2.41 8.66
C ALA A 53 -6.07 -3.12 7.54
N TYR A 54 -7.39 -2.92 7.46
CA TYR A 54 -8.30 -3.68 6.58
C TYR A 54 -9.17 -2.83 5.65
N GLU A 55 -9.34 -1.54 5.95
CA GLU A 55 -10.32 -0.70 5.28
C GLU A 55 -9.66 0.30 4.30
N PHE A 56 -10.30 0.48 3.15
CA PHE A 56 -9.99 1.61 2.27
C PHE A 56 -10.52 2.89 2.89
N ILE A 57 -9.71 3.94 2.90
CA ILE A 57 -10.13 5.27 3.33
C ILE A 57 -10.46 6.11 2.10
N ILE A 58 -11.58 6.82 2.15
CA ILE A 58 -11.95 7.83 1.15
C ILE A 58 -11.31 9.16 1.54
N GLU A 59 -10.52 9.73 0.64
CA GLU A 59 -9.92 11.06 0.79
C GLU A 59 -10.15 11.87 -0.50
N GLY A 60 -11.18 12.71 -0.50
CA GLY A 60 -11.57 13.49 -1.67
C GLY A 60 -11.96 12.60 -2.85
N ASP A 61 -11.26 12.75 -3.97
CA ASP A 61 -11.41 11.93 -5.18
C ASP A 61 -10.49 10.70 -5.18
N THR A 62 -9.94 10.33 -4.02
CA THR A 62 -8.98 9.23 -3.91
C THR A 62 -9.36 8.20 -2.86
N LEU A 63 -8.82 6.98 -3.03
CA LEU A 63 -8.85 5.92 -2.04
C LEU A 63 -7.43 5.65 -1.53
N ILE A 64 -7.27 5.54 -0.21
CA ILE A 64 -6.05 5.08 0.42
C ILE A 64 -6.22 3.59 0.75
N PRO A 65 -5.37 2.70 0.21
CA PRO A 65 -5.48 1.28 0.44
C PRO A 65 -5.12 0.89 1.88
N PRO A 66 -5.67 -0.22 2.39
CA PRO A 66 -5.29 -0.76 3.68
C PRO A 66 -3.94 -1.50 3.62
N PHE A 67 -3.31 -1.72 4.78
CA PHE A 67 -2.04 -2.45 4.84
C PHE A 67 -2.14 -3.90 4.39
N VAL A 68 -3.28 -4.58 4.57
CA VAL A 68 -3.47 -5.95 4.06
C VAL A 68 -3.45 -6.06 2.53
N ALA A 69 -3.59 -4.94 1.81
CA ALA A 69 -3.44 -4.93 0.36
C ALA A 69 -1.96 -4.99 -0.09
N VAL A 70 -1.01 -4.83 0.83
CA VAL A 70 0.43 -4.89 0.55
C VAL A 70 0.85 -6.36 0.38
N PRO A 71 1.37 -6.76 -0.78
CA PRO A 71 1.80 -8.15 -1.02
C PRO A 71 2.83 -8.63 0.00
N GLY A 72 2.53 -9.71 0.71
CA GLY A 72 3.42 -10.29 1.71
C GLY A 72 3.37 -9.63 3.09
N LEU A 73 2.54 -8.61 3.29
CA LEU A 73 2.27 -8.02 4.60
C LEU A 73 1.07 -8.73 5.23
N GLY A 74 1.31 -9.49 6.29
CA GLY A 74 0.26 -10.27 6.98
C GLY A 74 -0.64 -9.41 7.87
N GLU A 75 -1.87 -9.86 8.09
CA GLU A 75 -2.88 -9.19 8.91
C GLU A 75 -2.39 -8.73 10.30
N ASN A 76 -1.61 -9.57 10.98
CA ASN A 76 -1.07 -9.21 12.31
C ASN A 76 -0.02 -8.09 12.23
N VAL A 77 0.72 -7.97 11.12
CA VAL A 77 1.63 -6.84 10.89
C VAL A 77 0.81 -5.59 10.57
N ALA A 78 -0.24 -5.71 9.74
CA ALA A 78 -1.14 -4.60 9.42
C ALA A 78 -1.76 -3.97 10.67
N LYS A 79 -2.26 -4.78 11.60
CA LYS A 79 -2.78 -4.32 12.90
C LYS A 79 -1.72 -3.62 13.73
N ARG A 80 -0.55 -4.24 13.90
CA ARG A 80 0.55 -3.65 14.69
C ARG A 80 1.06 -2.32 14.14
N ILE A 81 1.03 -2.11 12.82
CA ILE A 81 1.37 -0.79 12.25
C ILE A 81 0.38 0.27 12.74
N VAL A 82 -0.92 -0.04 12.71
CA VAL A 82 -1.98 0.88 13.15
C VAL A 82 -1.91 1.12 14.66
N GLU A 83 -1.68 0.09 15.45
CA GLU A 83 -1.54 0.21 16.92
C GLU A 83 -0.28 1.02 17.28
N ALA A 84 0.87 0.69 16.69
CA ALA A 84 2.13 1.36 17.02
C ALA A 84 2.17 2.85 16.61
N ARG A 85 1.42 3.26 15.57
CA ARG A 85 1.33 4.69 15.23
C ARG A 85 0.49 5.49 16.22
N GLU A 86 -0.43 4.86 16.95
CA GLU A 86 -1.23 5.53 17.99
C GLU A 86 -0.37 5.87 19.21
N GLU A 87 0.69 5.09 19.45
CA GLU A 87 1.68 5.37 20.50
C GLU A 87 2.65 6.51 20.11
N GLY A 88 2.76 6.81 18.81
CA GLY A 88 3.58 7.90 18.28
C GLY A 88 4.08 7.64 16.86
N PRO A 89 4.62 8.67 16.18
CA PRO A 89 5.11 8.52 14.81
C PRO A 89 6.31 7.57 14.73
N PHE A 90 6.45 6.90 13.59
CA PHE A 90 7.64 6.11 13.27
C PHE A 90 8.80 7.03 12.91
N LEU A 91 9.95 6.86 13.58
CA LEU A 91 11.10 7.76 13.40
C LEU A 91 12.06 7.30 12.30
N SER A 92 12.01 6.03 11.91
CA SER A 92 12.90 5.43 10.91
C SER A 92 12.38 4.10 10.37
N LYS A 93 13.00 3.59 9.31
CA LYS A 93 12.71 2.26 8.77
C LYS A 93 13.04 1.16 9.79
N GLU A 94 14.12 1.31 10.55
CA GLU A 94 14.45 0.42 11.68
C GLU A 94 13.34 0.44 12.76
N ASP A 95 12.76 1.61 13.03
CA ASP A 95 11.66 1.75 14.00
C ASP A 95 10.38 1.03 13.55
N LEU A 96 10.03 1.10 12.25
CA LEU A 96 8.93 0.30 11.68
C LEU A 96 9.14 -1.20 11.87
N ASN A 97 10.37 -1.68 11.66
CA ASN A 97 10.69 -3.08 11.89
C ASN A 97 10.54 -3.46 13.36
N LYS A 98 11.09 -2.63 14.27
CA LYS A 98 11.09 -2.91 15.72
C LYS A 98 9.69 -2.86 16.33
N LYS A 99 8.92 -1.81 16.05
CA LYS A 99 7.58 -1.59 16.65
C LYS A 99 6.51 -2.46 16.03
N ALA A 100 6.47 -2.54 14.69
CA ALA A 100 5.37 -3.19 13.98
C ALA A 100 5.73 -4.54 13.34
N GLY A 101 7.02 -4.93 13.36
CA GLY A 101 7.48 -6.20 12.78
C GLY A 101 7.46 -6.22 11.26
N VAL A 102 7.57 -5.06 10.60
CA VAL A 102 7.60 -4.96 9.14
C VAL A 102 8.94 -5.49 8.62
N SER A 103 8.94 -6.52 7.79
CA SER A 103 10.19 -7.11 7.28
C SER A 103 10.92 -6.17 6.32
N GLN A 104 12.24 -6.33 6.19
CA GLN A 104 13.06 -5.51 5.31
C GLN A 104 12.56 -5.49 3.86
N LYS A 105 12.13 -6.65 3.33
CA LYS A 105 11.55 -6.76 1.99
C LYS A 105 10.27 -5.92 1.83
N ILE A 106 9.44 -5.86 2.88
CA ILE A 106 8.22 -5.05 2.86
C ILE A 106 8.56 -3.57 3.01
N ILE A 107 9.55 -3.21 3.84
CA ILE A 107 10.04 -1.84 3.94
C ILE A 107 10.52 -1.34 2.57
N GLU A 108 11.34 -2.11 1.86
CA GLU A 108 11.81 -1.78 0.50
C GLU A 108 10.65 -1.63 -0.48
N TYR A 109 9.65 -2.51 -0.38
CA TYR A 109 8.45 -2.42 -1.21
C TYR A 109 7.67 -1.13 -0.93
N LEU A 110 7.42 -0.79 0.34
CA LEU A 110 6.75 0.45 0.74
C LEU A 110 7.53 1.69 0.28
N ASP A 111 8.86 1.66 0.40
CA ASP A 111 9.74 2.75 -0.05
C ASP A 111 9.66 2.93 -1.57
N SER A 112 9.66 1.83 -2.34
CA SER A 112 9.52 1.87 -3.80
C SER A 112 8.17 2.42 -4.28
N LEU A 113 7.12 2.32 -3.44
CA LEU A 113 5.80 2.92 -3.68
C LEU A 113 5.72 4.39 -3.23
N GLY A 114 6.79 4.94 -2.66
CA GLY A 114 6.80 6.29 -2.09
C GLY A 114 6.00 6.40 -0.79
N SER A 115 5.75 5.28 -0.10
CA SER A 115 4.99 5.25 1.17
C SER A 115 5.82 5.63 2.39
N LEU A 116 7.15 5.70 2.26
CA LEU A 116 8.11 6.06 3.32
C LEU A 116 8.91 7.34 2.97
N PRO A 117 8.26 8.42 2.50
CA PRO A 117 8.98 9.56 1.95
C PRO A 117 9.88 10.21 3.00
N ASN A 118 11.17 10.38 2.66
CA ASN A 118 12.18 10.98 3.52
C ASN A 118 12.39 10.26 4.88
N MET A 119 11.91 9.04 5.04
CA MET A 119 12.13 8.28 6.27
C MET A 119 13.58 7.77 6.31
N PRO A 120 14.38 8.13 7.33
CA PRO A 120 15.75 7.66 7.43
C PRO A 120 15.79 6.17 7.76
N ASP A 121 16.88 5.50 7.41
CA ASP A 121 17.03 4.06 7.71
C ASP A 121 17.09 3.81 9.23
N LYS A 122 17.69 4.73 9.99
CA LYS A 122 17.81 4.68 11.46
C LYS A 122 17.40 6.00 12.10
N ALA A 123 16.88 5.93 13.32
CA ALA A 123 16.58 7.11 14.10
C ALA A 123 17.89 7.87 14.39
N GLN A 124 17.93 9.15 14.04
CA GLN A 124 19.02 10.02 14.49
C GLN A 124 18.73 10.45 15.92
N LEU A 125 19.61 10.10 16.85
CA LEU A 125 19.57 10.65 18.20
C LEU A 125 19.93 12.13 18.09
N SER A 126 18.99 13.01 18.46
CA SER A 126 19.28 14.43 18.57
C SER A 126 20.14 14.66 19.81
N ILE A 127 21.17 15.50 19.72
CA ILE A 127 21.94 15.96 20.89
C ILE A 127 21.05 16.68 21.91
N PHE A 128 19.85 17.11 21.52
CA PHE A 128 18.87 17.76 22.36
C PHE A 128 17.92 16.81 23.12
N ASP A 129 18.00 15.49 22.86
CA ASP A 129 17.20 14.47 23.57
C ASP A 129 17.94 13.88 24.79
N MET A 130 19.03 14.53 25.25
CA MET A 130 19.90 14.10 26.35
C MET A 130 19.82 15.03 27.56
#